data_AF-A0A6A5VJP3-F1
#
_entry.id   AF-A0A6A5VJP3-F1
#
_cell.length_a   1.000
_cell.length_b   1.000
_cell.length_c   1.000
_cell.angle_alpha   90.00
_cell.angle_beta   90.00
_cell.angle_gamma   90.00
#
_symmetry.space_group_name_H-M   'P 1'
#
loop_
_entity.id
_entity.type
_entity.pdbx_description
1 polymer ?
#
loop_
_entity_poly.entity_id
_entity_poly.type
_entity_poly.pdbx_seq_one_letter_code
_entity_poly.pdbx_strand_id
1 'polypeptide(L)'
;MQFLFFPVFFTLLPTIVLGFGHRPCYYANGTQTRSEEVRQCSNGVSTICCTLNRENKPGSELNETGGWTQDECLPNGLCQNRHMYNGVSKTNWWLEYCTNPDPTTRECLDVCRQTRDSAGGSRMTPCGESGDGSYNALLDERETTRWCCGDSDACCTNNIGVVELPKKFTGRAIKSSISLPSPSPTSSRVRSSQTLTQISSTQISSTQISSTQISSTQISSTQISLTPSPTPTESKAPEAEAGGLSPGLKATIGVGAAVGISAILLAAFFGHKTYEYRKQAKQRETQESYALQADIYGAKHIYAHSGFVPSELSPISPPAELPSPHPFRSPSELPLSETKSLPRLLTQGP
;
A
#
# COMPACT_ATOMS: atom_id res chain seq x y z
N MET A 1 -38.41 11.99 61.03
CA MET A 1 -37.76 11.21 59.95
C MET A 1 -38.48 11.54 58.66
N GLN A 2 -37.88 12.35 57.80
CA GLN A 2 -38.50 12.85 56.57
C GLN A 2 -37.57 12.44 55.43
N PHE A 3 -37.95 11.38 54.71
CA PHE A 3 -37.21 10.86 53.58
C PHE A 3 -37.58 11.68 52.34
N LEU A 4 -36.64 12.52 51.91
CA LEU A 4 -36.71 13.25 50.63
C LEU A 4 -36.40 12.26 49.51
N PHE A 5 -37.45 11.87 48.77
CA PHE A 5 -37.33 11.22 47.48
C PHE A 5 -36.94 12.26 46.43
N PHE A 6 -35.67 12.26 46.00
CA PHE A 6 -35.24 12.99 44.81
C PHE A 6 -35.58 12.16 43.56
N PRO A 7 -36.39 12.65 42.62
CA PRO A 7 -36.61 11.99 41.35
C PRO A 7 -35.35 12.12 40.50
N VAL A 8 -34.68 10.99 40.25
CA VAL A 8 -33.59 10.87 39.29
C VAL A 8 -34.18 11.02 37.89
N PHE A 9 -34.21 12.24 37.37
CA PHE A 9 -34.43 12.51 35.96
C PHE A 9 -33.20 12.01 35.18
N PHE A 10 -33.27 10.78 34.68
CA PHE A 10 -32.38 10.29 33.63
C PHE A 10 -32.65 11.12 32.37
N THR A 11 -31.90 12.20 32.21
CA THR A 11 -31.85 12.96 30.96
C THR A 11 -31.10 12.09 29.95
N LEU A 12 -31.85 11.45 29.05
CA LEU A 12 -31.36 10.88 27.81
C LEU A 12 -30.81 12.02 26.94
N LEU A 13 -29.61 12.51 27.27
CA LEU A 13 -28.82 13.31 26.36
C LEU A 13 -28.50 12.41 25.17
N PRO A 14 -28.95 12.74 23.94
CA PRO A 14 -28.51 12.01 22.77
C PRO A 14 -27.00 12.19 22.69
N THR A 15 -26.25 11.13 22.99
CA THR A 15 -24.83 11.04 22.66
C THR A 15 -24.76 11.18 21.15
N ILE A 16 -24.52 12.42 20.69
CA ILE A 16 -24.10 12.72 19.34
C ILE A 16 -22.74 12.05 19.22
N VAL A 17 -22.75 10.81 18.74
CA VAL A 17 -21.55 10.13 18.29
C VAL A 17 -21.10 10.95 17.09
N LEU A 18 -20.17 11.88 17.34
CA LEU A 18 -19.39 12.52 16.29
C LEU A 18 -18.58 11.39 15.64
N GLY A 19 -19.21 10.72 14.68
CA GLY A 19 -18.56 9.73 13.86
C GLY A 19 -17.42 10.45 13.17
N PHE A 20 -16.20 10.13 13.57
CA PHE A 20 -15.01 10.55 12.85
C PHE A 20 -15.15 10.00 11.44
N GLY A 21 -15.62 10.85 10.52
CA GLY A 21 -15.86 10.48 9.14
C GLY A 21 -14.55 10.05 8.53
N HIS A 22 -14.38 8.76 8.30
CA HIS A 22 -13.24 8.25 7.54
C HIS A 22 -13.22 8.93 6.18
N ARG A 23 -12.09 9.52 5.81
CA ARG A 23 -11.94 10.11 4.49
C ARG A 23 -12.04 9.00 3.44
N PRO A 24 -12.69 9.27 2.30
CA PRO A 24 -12.68 8.33 1.19
C PRO A 24 -11.23 8.10 0.72
N CYS A 25 -10.96 6.89 0.26
CA CYS A 25 -9.67 6.50 -0.29
C CYS A 25 -9.79 6.37 -1.81
N TYR A 26 -8.71 6.66 -2.51
CA TYR A 26 -8.67 6.76 -3.96
C TYR A 26 -7.52 5.91 -4.52
N TYR A 27 -7.79 5.29 -5.66
CA TYR A 27 -6.80 4.63 -6.49
C TYR A 27 -5.85 5.66 -7.11
N ALA A 28 -4.73 5.19 -7.67
CA ALA A 28 -3.73 6.03 -8.35
C ALA A 28 -4.25 6.76 -9.59
N ASN A 29 -5.42 6.41 -10.12
CA ASN A 29 -6.07 7.10 -11.23
C ASN A 29 -7.11 8.14 -10.74
N GLY A 30 -7.25 8.30 -9.42
CA GLY A 30 -8.19 9.20 -8.78
C GLY A 30 -9.62 8.68 -8.65
N THR A 31 -9.93 7.44 -9.04
CA THR A 31 -11.24 6.86 -8.72
C THR A 31 -11.31 6.50 -7.24
N GLN A 32 -12.49 6.69 -6.64
CA GLN A 32 -12.73 6.33 -5.24
C GLN A 32 -12.85 4.80 -5.09
N THR A 33 -12.20 4.22 -4.08
CA THR A 33 -12.44 2.82 -3.73
C THR A 33 -13.78 2.67 -3.00
N ARG A 34 -14.53 1.63 -3.37
CA ARG A 34 -15.78 1.23 -2.71
C ARG A 34 -15.59 0.09 -1.72
N SER A 35 -14.36 -0.40 -1.56
CA SER A 35 -14.06 -1.49 -0.64
C SER A 35 -14.13 -1.00 0.81
N GLU A 36 -14.99 -1.63 1.61
CA GLU A 36 -15.08 -1.40 3.05
C GLU A 36 -13.86 -1.94 3.83
N GLU A 37 -13.02 -2.75 3.16
CA GLU A 37 -11.78 -3.26 3.72
C GLU A 37 -10.69 -2.17 3.80
N VAL A 38 -10.75 -1.17 2.93
CA VAL A 38 -9.77 -0.10 2.83
C VAL A 38 -10.10 1.00 3.82
N ARG A 39 -9.14 1.33 4.69
CA ARG A 39 -9.30 2.41 5.68
C ARG A 39 -8.05 3.28 5.77
N GLN A 40 -8.30 4.54 6.11
CA GLN A 40 -7.27 5.53 6.39
C GLN A 40 -6.41 5.11 7.59
N CYS A 41 -5.09 5.26 7.46
CA CYS A 41 -4.15 4.98 8.53
C CYS A 41 -4.24 5.98 9.68
N SER A 42 -4.10 5.52 10.93
CA SER A 42 -4.20 6.34 12.14
C SER A 42 -2.86 6.83 12.71
N ASN A 43 -1.74 6.19 12.36
CA ASN A 43 -0.42 6.41 13.00
C ASN A 43 0.45 7.49 12.32
N GLY A 44 -0.09 8.68 12.10
CA GLY A 44 0.68 9.82 11.57
C GLY A 44 0.92 9.82 10.05
N VAL A 45 0.41 8.81 9.33
CA VAL A 45 0.34 8.77 7.87
C VAL A 45 -1.11 8.85 7.41
N SER A 46 -1.84 9.86 7.93
CA SER A 46 -3.29 9.98 7.73
C SER A 46 -3.70 10.15 6.27
N THR A 47 -2.81 10.47 5.35
CA THR A 47 -3.19 10.60 3.93
C THR A 47 -3.07 9.30 3.14
N ILE A 48 -2.60 8.22 3.78
CA ILE A 48 -2.48 6.89 3.21
C ILE A 48 -3.66 6.04 3.67
N CYS A 49 -4.14 5.16 2.80
CA CYS A 49 -5.05 4.09 3.18
C CYS A 49 -4.49 2.73 2.81
N CYS A 50 -4.74 1.76 3.69
CA CYS A 50 -4.37 0.36 3.54
C CYS A 50 -5.59 -0.53 3.73
N THR A 51 -5.46 -1.83 3.45
CA THR A 51 -6.55 -2.79 3.63
C THR A 51 -6.63 -3.29 5.09
N LEU A 52 -7.09 -2.40 5.97
CA LEU A 52 -7.08 -2.58 7.43
C LEU A 52 -8.28 -3.35 8.01
N ASN A 53 -9.35 -3.52 7.24
CA ASN A 53 -10.63 -4.09 7.73
C ASN A 53 -10.95 -5.45 7.10
N ARG A 54 -9.92 -6.26 6.85
CA ARG A 54 -10.05 -7.70 6.54
C ARG A 54 -10.33 -8.50 7.81
N GLU A 55 -10.83 -9.73 7.68
CA GLU A 55 -11.12 -10.59 8.84
C GLU A 55 -9.83 -11.16 9.47
N ASN A 56 -8.89 -11.60 8.63
CA ASN A 56 -7.66 -12.24 9.08
C ASN A 56 -6.68 -11.20 9.62
N LYS A 57 -6.21 -11.39 10.86
CA LYS A 57 -5.27 -10.45 11.48
C LYS A 57 -3.87 -10.56 10.85
N PRO A 58 -3.01 -9.53 11.00
CA PRO A 58 -1.63 -9.63 10.54
C PRO A 58 -0.90 -10.78 11.23
N GLY A 59 -0.26 -11.64 10.44
CA GLY A 59 0.46 -12.83 10.91
C GLY A 59 -0.37 -14.11 11.00
N SER A 60 -1.67 -14.09 10.66
CA SER A 60 -2.49 -15.31 10.59
C SER A 60 -2.11 -16.21 9.41
N GLU A 61 -2.36 -17.52 9.54
CA GLU A 61 -2.19 -18.53 8.49
C GLU A 61 -3.27 -18.36 7.41
N LEU A 62 -2.90 -18.36 6.12
CA LEU A 62 -3.84 -18.17 5.00
C LEU A 62 -4.77 -19.39 4.75
N ASN A 63 -4.49 -20.53 5.38
CA ASN A 63 -4.99 -21.83 4.94
C ASN A 63 -6.39 -22.22 5.48
N GLU A 64 -6.97 -21.50 6.43
CA GLU A 64 -8.22 -21.93 7.08
C GLU A 64 -9.47 -21.15 6.67
N THR A 65 -9.34 -19.85 6.36
CA THR A 65 -10.47 -18.98 6.03
C THR A 65 -10.45 -18.44 4.61
N GLY A 66 -9.39 -18.71 3.83
CA GLY A 66 -9.23 -18.28 2.44
C GLY A 66 -9.17 -16.75 2.24
N GLY A 67 -9.14 -15.97 3.32
CA GLY A 67 -9.10 -14.52 3.30
C GLY A 67 -7.68 -13.97 3.31
N TRP A 68 -7.50 -12.80 2.71
CA TRP A 68 -6.27 -12.02 2.85
C TRP A 68 -6.12 -11.48 4.27
N THR A 69 -4.89 -11.35 4.79
CA THR A 69 -4.63 -10.72 6.08
C THR A 69 -4.80 -9.20 6.01
N GLN A 70 -5.15 -8.58 7.14
CA GLN A 70 -5.14 -7.14 7.32
C GLN A 70 -3.74 -6.59 7.13
N ASP A 71 -3.67 -5.40 6.56
CA ASP A 71 -2.42 -4.67 6.48
C ASP A 71 -2.11 -3.93 7.78
N GLU A 72 -0.84 -3.59 7.95
CA GLU A 72 -0.32 -2.70 8.98
C GLU A 72 0.26 -1.46 8.31
N CYS A 73 -0.20 -0.28 8.74
CA CYS A 73 0.33 0.98 8.23
C CYS A 73 1.74 1.23 8.75
N LEU A 74 2.71 1.38 7.84
CA LEU A 74 4.07 1.74 8.18
C LEU A 74 4.25 3.27 8.24
N PRO A 75 5.20 3.76 9.07
CA PRO A 75 5.44 5.20 9.20
C PRO A 75 5.89 5.86 7.90
N ASN A 76 6.52 5.13 6.98
CA ASN A 76 6.93 5.60 5.66
C ASN A 76 5.79 5.68 4.63
N GLY A 77 4.56 5.32 5.03
CA GLY A 77 3.36 5.34 4.19
C GLY A 77 3.14 4.08 3.36
N LEU A 78 3.94 3.01 3.56
CA LEU A 78 3.65 1.70 2.97
C LEU A 78 2.64 0.90 3.81
N CYS A 79 1.98 -0.05 3.17
CA CYS A 79 1.11 -1.04 3.81
C CYS A 79 1.87 -2.37 3.92
N GLN A 80 2.12 -2.84 5.13
CA GLN A 80 2.79 -4.12 5.40
C GLN A 80 1.74 -5.21 5.59
N ASN A 81 1.83 -6.30 4.83
CA ASN A 81 0.94 -7.43 4.95
C ASN A 81 1.72 -8.65 5.46
N ARG A 82 1.63 -8.92 6.76
CA ARG A 82 2.21 -10.13 7.39
C ARG A 82 1.20 -11.27 7.35
N HIS A 83 1.63 -12.45 6.94
CA HIS A 83 0.81 -13.67 6.96
C HIS A 83 1.69 -14.90 7.15
N MET A 84 1.09 -16.03 7.48
CA MET A 84 1.75 -17.33 7.47
C MET A 84 1.20 -18.18 6.31
N TYR A 85 2.10 -18.88 5.64
CA TYR A 85 1.76 -19.79 4.56
C TYR A 85 2.52 -21.10 4.74
N ASN A 86 1.79 -22.18 5.01
CA ASN A 86 2.32 -23.48 5.39
C ASN A 86 3.29 -23.40 6.58
N GLY A 87 2.93 -22.60 7.60
CA GLY A 87 3.78 -22.38 8.78
C GLY A 87 5.00 -21.48 8.54
N VAL A 88 5.21 -20.99 7.32
CA VAL A 88 6.29 -20.05 6.99
C VAL A 88 5.77 -18.62 7.03
N SER A 89 6.37 -17.77 7.87
CA SER A 89 6.04 -16.36 7.90
C SER A 89 6.47 -15.68 6.60
N LYS A 90 5.55 -14.90 6.03
CA LYS A 90 5.74 -14.13 4.81
C LYS A 90 5.30 -12.69 5.07
N THR A 91 6.08 -11.77 4.53
CA THR A 91 5.80 -10.34 4.61
C THR A 91 5.79 -9.79 3.20
N ASN A 92 4.74 -9.02 2.91
CA ASN A 92 4.59 -8.30 1.66
C ASN A 92 4.50 -6.81 1.97
N TRP A 93 5.01 -5.95 1.09
CA TRP A 93 4.87 -4.51 1.22
C TRP A 93 4.16 -3.95 -0.02
N TRP A 94 3.25 -3.02 0.22
CA TRP A 94 2.40 -2.48 -0.80
C TRP A 94 2.35 -0.96 -0.73
N LEU A 95 2.34 -0.36 -1.90
CA LEU A 95 1.92 1.00 -2.13
C LEU A 95 0.46 0.96 -2.60
N GLU A 96 -0.48 1.26 -1.73
CA GLU A 96 -1.91 1.17 -2.06
C GLU A 96 -2.55 2.53 -2.38
N TYR A 97 -3.44 3.01 -1.52
CA TYR A 97 -4.39 4.08 -1.79
C TYR A 97 -4.01 5.38 -1.07
N CYS A 98 -4.59 6.48 -1.53
CA CYS A 98 -4.43 7.79 -0.92
C CYS A 98 -5.79 8.41 -0.58
N THR A 99 -5.85 9.28 0.43
CA THR A 99 -7.09 10.03 0.75
C THR A 99 -7.37 11.18 -0.22
N ASN A 100 -6.40 11.56 -1.06
CA ASN A 100 -6.56 12.62 -2.05
C ASN A 100 -6.88 12.00 -3.42
N PRO A 101 -7.92 12.46 -4.14
CA PRO A 101 -8.23 11.97 -5.48
C PRO A 101 -7.12 12.27 -6.51
N ASP A 102 -6.28 13.28 -6.27
CA ASP A 102 -5.12 13.53 -7.12
C ASP A 102 -3.87 12.89 -6.51
N PRO A 103 -3.36 11.78 -7.10
CA PRO A 103 -2.18 11.06 -6.61
C PRO A 103 -0.89 11.88 -6.77
N THR A 104 -0.87 12.93 -7.59
CA THR A 104 0.31 13.79 -7.80
C THR A 104 0.49 14.78 -6.65
N THR A 105 -0.51 14.91 -5.78
CA THR A 105 -0.44 15.79 -4.62
C THR A 105 0.62 15.31 -3.65
N ARG A 106 1.15 16.27 -2.89
CA ARG A 106 2.17 15.98 -1.88
C ARG A 106 1.67 15.04 -0.78
N GLU A 107 0.37 14.92 -0.61
CA GLU A 107 -0.28 14.08 0.38
C GLU A 107 -0.21 12.58 0.03
N CYS A 108 0.09 12.24 -1.22
CA CYS A 108 0.14 10.85 -1.70
C CYS A 108 1.58 10.40 -1.97
N LEU A 109 1.80 9.09 -1.88
CA LEU A 109 3.02 8.46 -2.36
C LEU A 109 2.89 8.19 -3.86
N ASP A 110 3.52 9.06 -4.65
CA ASP A 110 3.47 9.04 -6.10
C ASP A 110 4.67 8.33 -6.75
N VAL A 111 4.87 7.07 -6.38
CA VAL A 111 5.98 6.24 -6.88
C VAL A 111 5.43 4.98 -7.55
N CYS A 112 6.28 4.28 -8.30
CA CYS A 112 5.96 2.97 -8.87
C CYS A 112 4.69 2.92 -9.75
N ARG A 113 4.36 4.02 -10.45
CA ARG A 113 3.17 4.10 -11.33
C ARG A 113 3.11 2.98 -12.36
N GLN A 114 4.27 2.59 -12.88
CA GLN A 114 4.43 1.60 -13.95
C GLN A 114 4.17 0.16 -13.51
N THR A 115 4.18 -0.12 -12.20
CA THR A 115 3.96 -1.46 -11.63
C THR A 115 2.65 -1.57 -10.85
N ARG A 116 1.79 -0.54 -10.92
CA ARG A 116 0.48 -0.61 -10.26
C ARG A 116 -0.44 -1.58 -11.01
N ASP A 117 -1.10 -2.45 -10.26
CA ASP A 117 -2.07 -3.41 -10.76
C ASP A 117 -3.44 -2.76 -11.03
N SER A 118 -4.41 -3.57 -11.46
CA SER A 118 -5.79 -3.13 -11.70
C SER A 118 -6.52 -2.70 -10.42
N ALA A 119 -6.07 -3.14 -9.24
CA ALA A 119 -6.54 -2.69 -7.94
C ALA A 119 -5.80 -1.42 -7.48
N GLY A 120 -4.96 -0.83 -8.33
CA GLY A 120 -4.20 0.40 -8.10
C GLY A 120 -3.10 0.28 -7.05
N GLY A 121 -2.84 -0.92 -6.54
CA GLY A 121 -1.74 -1.21 -5.64
C GLY A 121 -0.47 -1.52 -6.42
N SER A 122 0.71 -1.20 -5.86
CA SER A 122 1.98 -1.70 -6.38
C SER A 122 2.71 -2.45 -5.29
N ARG A 123 3.21 -3.64 -5.63
CA ARG A 123 4.19 -4.34 -4.79
C ARG A 123 5.44 -3.49 -4.62
N MET A 124 6.00 -3.56 -3.42
CA MET A 124 7.26 -2.92 -3.05
C MET A 124 8.17 -3.98 -2.46
N THR A 125 9.43 -3.99 -2.90
CA THR A 125 10.45 -4.91 -2.41
C THR A 125 11.59 -4.11 -1.78
N PRO A 126 11.92 -4.29 -0.49
CA PRO A 126 12.98 -3.53 0.15
C PRO A 126 14.36 -3.89 -0.43
N CYS A 127 15.21 -2.89 -0.62
CA CYS A 127 16.62 -3.10 -0.93
C CYS A 127 17.41 -3.30 0.37
N GLY A 128 17.67 -4.56 0.73
CA GLY A 128 18.58 -4.95 1.80
C GLY A 128 19.85 -5.59 1.26
N GLU A 129 20.98 -5.44 1.96
CA GLU A 129 22.18 -6.23 1.67
C GLU A 129 21.98 -7.67 2.15
N SER A 130 21.46 -8.54 1.27
CA SER A 130 21.64 -9.97 1.42
C SER A 130 22.75 -10.41 0.47
N GLY A 131 23.98 -10.51 0.99
CA GLY A 131 25.14 -11.01 0.23
C GLY A 131 24.97 -12.44 -0.31
N ASP A 132 23.88 -13.13 0.04
CA ASP A 132 23.54 -14.50 -0.30
C ASP A 132 22.18 -14.66 -1.01
N GLY A 133 21.46 -13.57 -1.33
CA GLY A 133 20.12 -13.64 -1.92
C GLY A 133 19.04 -14.22 -0.99
N SER A 134 19.36 -14.46 0.29
CA SER A 134 18.40 -14.80 1.33
C SER A 134 17.99 -13.51 2.03
N TYR A 135 16.70 -13.17 2.03
CA TYR A 135 16.18 -12.06 2.83
C TYR A 135 16.51 -12.29 4.31
N ASN A 136 17.63 -11.74 4.78
CA ASN A 136 17.91 -11.64 6.20
C ASN A 136 17.04 -10.51 6.74
N ALA A 137 15.84 -10.87 7.20
CA ALA A 137 14.88 -10.05 7.95
C ALA A 137 15.44 -9.51 9.29
N LEU A 138 16.77 -9.47 9.46
CA LEU A 138 17.47 -9.21 10.73
C LEU A 138 18.04 -7.80 10.84
N LEU A 139 18.08 -7.02 9.75
CA LEU A 139 18.23 -5.58 9.84
C LEU A 139 16.83 -4.97 9.84
N ASP A 140 16.51 -4.23 10.90
CA ASP A 140 15.18 -3.68 11.20
C ASP A 140 14.51 -3.11 9.94
N GLU A 141 13.59 -3.89 9.36
CA GLU A 141 12.94 -3.63 8.06
C GLU A 141 12.19 -2.28 8.03
N ARG A 142 11.97 -1.67 9.20
CA ARG A 142 11.40 -0.34 9.38
C ARG A 142 12.37 0.79 9.00
N GLU A 143 13.66 0.49 8.90
CA GLU A 143 14.69 1.49 8.64
C GLU A 143 15.08 1.60 7.16
N THR A 144 14.73 0.60 6.34
CA THR A 144 15.08 0.59 4.92
C THR A 144 14.39 1.74 4.19
N THR A 145 15.21 2.65 3.64
CA THR A 145 14.71 3.76 2.83
C THR A 145 14.69 3.43 1.35
N ARG A 146 15.32 2.34 0.89
CA ARG A 146 15.49 2.01 -0.53
C ARG A 146 14.58 0.86 -0.92
N TRP A 147 13.81 1.02 -2.00
CA TRP A 147 12.79 0.06 -2.39
C TRP A 147 12.72 -0.12 -3.92
N CYS A 148 12.45 -1.32 -4.38
CA CYS A 148 12.08 -1.62 -5.75
C CYS A 148 10.57 -1.64 -5.94
N CYS A 149 10.14 -1.19 -7.10
CA CYS A 149 8.77 -1.34 -7.57
C CYS A 149 8.57 -2.76 -8.14
N GLY A 150 7.64 -3.52 -7.59
CA GLY A 150 7.34 -4.91 -7.98
C GLY A 150 7.82 -5.95 -6.97
N ASP A 151 7.81 -7.22 -7.39
CA ASP A 151 8.14 -8.39 -6.56
C ASP A 151 9.63 -8.77 -6.53
N SER A 152 10.48 -7.99 -7.21
CA SER A 152 11.91 -8.27 -7.34
C SER A 152 12.75 -7.13 -6.80
N ASP A 153 13.86 -7.50 -6.17
CA ASP A 153 14.96 -6.65 -5.72
C ASP A 153 16.04 -6.43 -6.79
N ALA A 154 15.86 -6.93 -8.02
CA ALA A 154 16.85 -6.80 -9.10
C ALA A 154 17.24 -5.33 -9.38
N CYS A 155 16.33 -4.41 -9.10
CA CYS A 155 16.54 -2.97 -9.22
C CYS A 155 17.61 -2.45 -8.21
N CYS A 156 17.80 -3.13 -7.08
CA CYS A 156 18.77 -2.78 -6.05
C CYS A 156 20.21 -2.99 -6.51
N THR A 157 20.48 -4.00 -7.35
CA THR A 157 21.83 -4.37 -7.78
C THR A 157 22.52 -3.28 -8.61
N ASN A 158 21.76 -2.60 -9.48
CA ASN A 158 22.28 -1.58 -10.39
C ASN A 158 21.78 -0.16 -10.05
N ASN A 159 20.97 -0.02 -8.99
CA ASN A 159 20.28 1.21 -8.61
C ASN A 159 19.31 1.76 -9.67
N ILE A 160 18.91 0.95 -10.65
CA ILE A 160 17.98 1.36 -11.72
C ILE A 160 16.58 1.00 -11.27
N GLY A 161 15.73 2.02 -11.07
CA GLY A 161 14.35 1.81 -10.63
C GLY A 161 14.17 1.69 -9.11
N VAL A 162 15.24 1.95 -8.34
CA VAL A 162 15.16 2.12 -6.88
C VAL A 162 14.43 3.42 -6.56
N VAL A 163 13.52 3.34 -5.60
CA VAL A 163 12.80 4.46 -5.01
C VAL A 163 13.28 4.64 -3.58
N GLU A 164 13.60 5.87 -3.21
CA GLU A 164 13.87 6.22 -1.83
C GLU A 164 12.60 6.72 -1.14
N LEU A 165 12.22 6.09 -0.03
CA LEU A 165 11.10 6.46 0.82
C LEU A 165 11.62 7.02 2.16
N PRO A 166 10.94 8.01 2.75
CA PRO A 166 11.38 8.57 4.00
C PRO A 166 11.03 7.59 5.12
N LYS A 167 11.84 7.48 6.19
CA LYS A 167 11.48 6.64 7.35
C LYS A 167 10.10 7.00 7.94
N LYS A 168 9.71 8.28 7.84
CA LYS A 168 8.40 8.79 8.23
C LYS A 168 7.83 9.68 7.14
N PHE A 169 6.66 9.32 6.63
CA PHE A 169 5.94 10.08 5.63
C PHE A 169 5.22 11.25 6.30
N THR A 170 5.53 12.45 5.84
CA THR A 170 5.01 13.71 6.40
C THR A 170 4.13 14.46 5.39
N GLY A 171 3.52 13.76 4.43
CA GLY A 171 2.70 14.39 3.39
C GLY A 171 3.50 15.26 2.41
N ARG A 172 4.75 14.87 2.11
CA ARG A 172 5.48 15.36 0.94
C ARG A 172 5.78 14.19 0.02
N ALA A 173 5.14 14.19 -1.14
CA ALA A 173 5.42 13.25 -2.22
C ALA A 173 6.92 13.26 -2.50
N ILE A 174 7.55 12.09 -2.34
CA ILE A 174 8.90 11.89 -2.81
C ILE A 174 8.78 11.62 -4.30
N LYS A 175 9.23 12.58 -5.12
CA LYS A 175 9.49 12.28 -6.52
C LYS A 175 10.59 11.23 -6.53
N SER A 176 10.33 10.08 -7.16
CA SER A 176 11.40 9.17 -7.57
C SER A 176 12.41 9.99 -8.34
N SER A 177 13.57 10.28 -7.74
CA SER A 177 14.70 10.78 -8.50
C SER A 177 15.10 9.62 -9.39
N ILE A 178 14.59 9.62 -10.62
CA ILE A 178 15.14 8.79 -11.68
C ILE A 178 16.58 9.28 -11.79
N SER A 179 17.49 8.56 -11.15
CA SER A 179 18.92 8.70 -11.37
C SER A 179 19.15 8.27 -12.81
N LEU A 180 18.90 9.17 -13.76
CA LEU A 180 19.44 9.04 -15.10
C LEU A 180 20.94 8.85 -14.88
N PRO A 181 21.55 7.76 -15.41
CA PRO A 181 22.98 7.58 -15.28
C PRO A 181 23.64 8.82 -15.86
N SER A 182 24.16 9.68 -14.99
CA SER A 182 24.97 10.81 -15.39
C SER A 182 26.10 10.20 -16.21
N PRO A 183 26.26 10.55 -17.50
CA PRO A 183 27.37 10.04 -18.28
C PRO A 183 28.64 10.51 -17.59
N SER A 184 29.27 9.60 -16.83
CA SER A 184 30.58 9.85 -16.25
C SER A 184 31.47 10.36 -17.38
N PRO A 185 32.07 11.57 -17.28
CA PRO A 185 33.05 11.99 -18.24
C PRO A 185 34.24 11.06 -18.08
N THR A 186 34.29 10.00 -18.88
CA THR A 186 35.49 9.20 -19.08
C THR A 186 36.53 10.13 -19.67
N SER A 187 37.33 10.74 -18.81
CA SER A 187 38.53 11.47 -19.17
C SER A 187 39.55 10.42 -19.63
N SER A 188 39.41 9.97 -20.87
CA SER A 188 40.47 9.24 -21.58
C SER A 188 41.59 10.24 -21.84
N ARG A 189 42.53 10.28 -20.91
CA ARG A 189 43.82 10.98 -21.07
C ARG A 189 44.61 10.26 -22.16
N VAL A 190 44.34 10.59 -23.42
CA VAL A 190 45.15 10.18 -24.57
C VAL A 190 46.47 10.94 -24.49
N ARG A 191 47.53 10.24 -24.09
CA ARG A 191 48.91 10.73 -24.20
C ARG A 191 49.37 10.54 -25.65
N SER A 192 49.11 11.54 -26.49
CA SER A 192 49.61 11.59 -27.86
C SER A 192 51.14 11.72 -27.85
N SER A 193 51.83 10.64 -28.21
CA SER A 193 53.16 10.74 -28.83
C SER A 193 52.93 10.95 -30.32
N GLN A 194 53.42 12.07 -30.83
CA GLN A 194 53.35 12.42 -32.24
C GLN A 194 54.23 11.46 -33.04
N THR A 195 53.61 10.69 -33.93
CA THR A 195 54.29 10.19 -35.13
C THR A 195 53.38 10.43 -36.31
N LEU A 196 53.91 11.20 -37.24
CA LEU A 196 53.27 11.68 -38.46
C LEU A 196 53.09 10.51 -39.41
N THR A 197 51.85 10.14 -39.77
CA THR A 197 51.60 9.44 -41.02
C THR A 197 50.23 9.83 -41.56
N GLN A 198 50.30 10.51 -42.69
CA GLN A 198 49.26 10.99 -43.58
C GLN A 198 48.55 9.80 -44.24
N ILE A 199 47.21 9.73 -44.21
CA ILE A 199 46.36 9.04 -45.21
C ILE A 199 44.94 9.64 -45.14
N SER A 200 44.33 9.64 -46.33
CA SER A 200 43.17 10.36 -46.84
C SER A 200 41.83 10.25 -46.12
N SER A 201 41.07 11.31 -46.35
CA SER A 201 39.65 11.58 -46.11
C SER A 201 38.68 10.46 -46.49
N THR A 202 37.64 10.28 -45.67
CA THR A 202 36.31 9.88 -46.12
C THR A 202 35.25 10.59 -45.27
N GLN A 203 34.40 11.37 -45.94
CA GLN A 203 33.29 12.12 -45.35
C GLN A 203 32.21 11.17 -44.82
N ILE A 204 31.70 11.45 -43.62
CA ILE A 204 30.38 10.96 -43.18
C ILE A 204 29.59 12.16 -42.67
N SER A 205 28.47 12.41 -43.33
CA SER A 205 27.51 13.48 -43.07
C SER A 205 26.97 13.46 -41.64
N SER A 206 27.05 14.61 -40.98
CA SER A 206 26.30 14.90 -39.75
C SER A 206 24.89 15.36 -40.11
N THR A 207 23.88 14.54 -39.81
CA THR A 207 22.47 14.92 -39.91
C THR A 207 22.10 15.78 -38.69
N GLN A 208 21.86 17.07 -38.92
CA GLN A 208 21.28 17.98 -37.92
C GLN A 208 19.83 17.58 -37.61
N ILE A 209 19.53 17.33 -36.35
CA ILE A 209 18.15 17.22 -35.85
C ILE A 209 17.76 18.58 -35.30
N SER A 210 16.87 19.26 -36.02
CA SER A 210 16.25 20.52 -35.60
C SER A 210 15.37 20.32 -34.37
N SER A 211 15.61 21.13 -33.34
CA SER A 211 14.74 21.30 -32.19
C SER A 211 13.46 22.05 -32.58
N THR A 212 12.32 21.37 -32.58
CA THR A 212 11.00 21.99 -32.74
C THR A 212 10.61 22.71 -31.46
N GLN A 213 10.50 24.04 -31.54
CA GLN A 213 9.89 24.89 -30.52
C GLN A 213 8.40 24.53 -30.38
N ILE A 214 7.98 24.18 -29.16
CA ILE A 214 6.56 24.03 -28.82
C ILE A 214 6.10 25.39 -28.26
N SER A 215 5.27 26.09 -29.04
CA SER A 215 4.57 27.30 -28.63
C SER A 215 3.59 27.00 -27.48
N SER A 216 3.69 27.81 -26.43
CA SER A 216 2.74 27.85 -25.32
C SER A 216 1.40 28.44 -25.77
N THR A 217 0.36 27.62 -25.83
CA THR A 217 -1.02 28.07 -26.01
C THR A 217 -1.56 28.62 -24.70
N GLN A 218 -1.88 29.92 -24.69
CA GLN A 218 -2.63 30.58 -23.62
C GLN A 218 -4.04 29.99 -23.53
N ILE A 219 -4.40 29.48 -22.36
CA ILE A 219 -5.77 29.08 -22.04
C ILE A 219 -6.46 30.31 -21.42
N SER A 220 -7.48 30.78 -22.11
CA SER A 220 -8.34 31.90 -21.72
C SER A 220 -9.22 31.51 -20.53
N SER A 221 -9.30 32.37 -19.52
CA SER A 221 -10.10 32.18 -18.32
C SER A 221 -11.60 32.42 -18.62
N THR A 222 -12.42 31.39 -18.50
CA THR A 222 -13.88 31.52 -18.55
C THR A 222 -14.39 31.91 -17.16
N GLN A 223 -14.86 33.15 -17.00
CA GLN A 223 -15.56 33.61 -15.81
C GLN A 223 -16.90 32.89 -15.68
N ILE A 224 -17.10 32.16 -14.57
CA ILE A 224 -18.39 31.59 -14.19
C ILE A 224 -19.16 32.66 -13.43
N SER A 225 -20.29 33.09 -14.02
CA SER A 225 -21.27 34.00 -13.45
C SER A 225 -21.96 33.34 -12.25
N LEU A 226 -22.01 34.05 -11.13
CA LEU A 226 -22.65 33.63 -9.88
C LEU A 226 -24.17 33.83 -9.97
N THR A 227 -24.91 32.73 -9.88
CA THR A 227 -26.37 32.72 -9.75
C THR A 227 -26.78 33.09 -8.32
N PRO A 228 -27.71 34.05 -8.11
CA PRO A 228 -28.09 34.49 -6.77
C PRO A 228 -28.96 33.47 -6.01
N SER A 229 -28.63 33.40 -4.73
CA SER A 229 -29.23 32.61 -3.64
C SER A 229 -30.71 32.95 -3.41
N PRO A 230 -31.61 31.96 -3.24
CA PRO A 230 -32.96 32.22 -2.77
C PRO A 230 -33.01 32.44 -1.26
N THR A 231 -33.64 33.57 -0.94
CA THR A 231 -34.11 34.11 0.34
C THR A 231 -34.57 33.06 1.38
N PRO A 232 -34.17 33.20 2.66
CA PRO A 232 -34.71 32.38 3.73
C PRO A 232 -36.13 32.84 4.10
N THR A 233 -37.08 31.93 3.98
CA THR A 233 -38.46 32.11 4.46
C THR A 233 -38.47 32.09 5.99
N GLU A 234 -38.80 33.24 6.55
CA GLU A 234 -39.02 33.49 7.97
C GLU A 234 -40.16 32.60 8.50
N SER A 235 -39.79 31.60 9.31
CA SER A 235 -40.73 30.70 9.97
C SER A 235 -41.24 31.37 11.25
N LYS A 236 -42.50 31.77 11.19
CA LYS A 236 -43.24 32.44 12.25
C LYS A 236 -43.43 31.49 13.45
N ALA A 237 -42.92 31.91 14.60
CA ALA A 237 -43.14 31.25 15.88
C ALA A 237 -44.62 31.31 16.29
N PRO A 238 -45.24 30.19 16.74
CA PRO A 238 -46.51 30.24 17.43
C PRO A 238 -46.30 30.47 18.93
N GLU A 239 -47.02 31.47 19.38
CA GLU A 239 -47.20 31.99 20.72
C GLU A 239 -47.77 30.92 21.67
N ALA A 240 -47.27 30.94 22.91
CA ALA A 240 -47.68 30.03 23.97
C ALA A 240 -49.05 30.42 24.51
N GLU A 241 -50.07 29.60 24.23
CA GLU A 241 -51.37 29.66 24.88
C GLU A 241 -51.51 28.46 25.82
N ALA A 242 -51.84 28.78 27.07
CA ALA A 242 -52.01 27.84 28.16
C ALA A 242 -53.40 27.20 28.12
N GLY A 243 -53.46 25.87 28.35
CA GLY A 243 -54.64 25.22 28.92
C GLY A 243 -55.48 24.37 27.96
N GLY A 244 -55.74 23.12 28.39
CA GLY A 244 -56.83 22.31 27.87
C GLY A 244 -56.41 20.95 27.33
N LEU A 245 -56.37 19.93 28.19
CA LEU A 245 -56.26 18.53 27.79
C LEU A 245 -57.50 18.13 26.98
N SER A 246 -57.36 18.06 25.66
CA SER A 246 -58.42 17.59 24.76
C SER A 246 -58.54 16.06 24.80
N PRO A 247 -59.75 15.48 24.96
CA PRO A 247 -59.99 14.02 25.05
C PRO A 247 -59.75 13.20 23.77
N GLY A 248 -59.08 13.76 22.75
CA GLY A 248 -58.97 13.19 21.40
C GLY A 248 -57.78 12.26 21.15
N LEU A 249 -57.00 11.87 22.18
CA LEU A 249 -55.75 11.11 22.03
C LEU A 249 -55.81 9.74 22.72
N LYS A 250 -56.90 8.98 22.50
CA LYS A 250 -57.04 7.61 23.05
C LYS A 250 -57.40 6.53 22.02
N ALA A 251 -57.43 6.83 20.72
CA ALA A 251 -57.88 5.89 19.68
C ALA A 251 -56.85 5.62 18.56
N THR A 252 -55.54 5.62 18.84
CA THR A 252 -54.50 5.44 17.80
C THR A 252 -53.49 4.33 18.08
N ILE A 253 -53.80 3.35 18.94
CA ILE A 253 -52.91 2.20 19.22
C ILE A 253 -53.33 0.90 18.48
N GLY A 254 -54.47 0.89 17.79
CA GLY A 254 -54.99 -0.35 17.16
C GLY A 254 -54.46 -0.70 15.76
N VAL A 255 -53.93 0.26 14.99
CA VAL A 255 -53.61 0.04 13.55
C VAL A 255 -52.12 -0.21 13.29
N GLY A 256 -51.24 0.13 14.24
CA GLY A 256 -49.78 0.03 14.06
C GLY A 256 -49.24 -1.41 13.96
N ALA A 257 -49.89 -2.37 14.64
CA ALA A 257 -49.40 -3.75 14.69
C ALA A 257 -49.52 -4.49 13.34
N ALA A 258 -50.60 -4.25 12.58
CA ALA A 258 -50.81 -4.91 11.28
C ALA A 258 -49.82 -4.43 10.21
N VAL A 259 -49.47 -3.13 10.22
CA VAL A 259 -48.49 -2.57 9.28
C VAL A 259 -47.08 -3.04 9.61
N GLY A 260 -46.73 -3.11 10.91
CA GLY A 260 -45.43 -3.60 11.35
C GLY A 260 -45.18 -5.06 10.95
N ILE A 261 -46.14 -5.96 11.19
CA ILE A 261 -46.01 -7.38 10.82
C ILE A 261 -45.89 -7.54 9.30
N SER A 262 -46.66 -6.78 8.51
CA SER A 262 -46.60 -6.83 7.05
C SER A 262 -45.23 -6.40 6.50
N ALA A 263 -44.62 -5.35 7.07
CA ALA A 263 -43.29 -4.89 6.66
C ALA A 263 -42.19 -5.92 6.97
N ILE A 264 -42.27 -6.59 8.13
CA ILE A 264 -41.29 -7.62 8.53
C ILE A 264 -41.39 -8.84 7.61
N LEU A 265 -42.60 -9.30 7.27
CA LEU A 265 -42.80 -10.44 6.37
C LEU A 265 -42.28 -10.14 4.95
N LEU A 266 -42.49 -8.92 4.44
CA LEU A 266 -41.94 -8.49 3.15
C LEU A 266 -40.40 -8.48 3.19
N ALA A 267 -39.80 -7.91 4.24
CA ALA A 267 -38.35 -7.89 4.38
C ALA A 267 -37.74 -9.30 4.44
N ALA A 268 -38.38 -10.22 5.17
CA ALA A 268 -37.95 -11.62 5.24
C ALA A 268 -38.06 -12.32 3.87
N PHE A 269 -39.13 -12.10 3.12
CA PHE A 269 -39.31 -12.66 1.78
C PHE A 269 -38.26 -12.16 0.78
N PHE A 270 -37.98 -10.85 0.75
CA PHE A 270 -36.94 -10.29 -0.12
C PHE A 270 -35.52 -10.71 0.33
N GLY A 271 -35.27 -10.82 1.63
CA GLY A 271 -34.02 -11.36 2.18
C GLY A 271 -33.77 -12.80 1.76
N HIS A 272 -34.78 -13.67 1.88
CA HIS A 272 -34.68 -15.07 1.44
C HIS A 272 -34.45 -15.19 -0.07
N LYS A 273 -35.17 -14.40 -0.87
CA LYS A 273 -35.01 -14.43 -2.34
C LYS A 273 -33.62 -13.95 -2.78
N THR A 274 -33.10 -12.88 -2.17
CA THR A 274 -31.76 -12.36 -2.48
C THR A 274 -30.64 -13.30 -2.04
N TYR A 275 -30.83 -14.03 -0.94
CA TYR A 275 -29.89 -15.06 -0.49
C TYR A 275 -29.76 -16.21 -1.50
N GLU A 276 -30.88 -16.73 -2.03
CA GLU A 276 -30.88 -17.77 -3.06
C GLU A 276 -30.18 -17.30 -4.36
N TYR A 277 -30.43 -16.06 -4.80
CA TYR A 277 -29.71 -15.51 -5.97
C TYR A 277 -28.20 -15.41 -5.74
N ARG A 278 -27.77 -15.01 -4.53
CA ARG A 278 -26.34 -14.98 -4.18
C ARG A 278 -25.71 -16.37 -4.18
N LYS A 279 -26.45 -17.40 -3.73
CA LYS A 279 -25.99 -18.79 -3.78
C LYS A 279 -25.80 -19.29 -5.21
N GLN A 280 -26.73 -18.97 -6.12
CA GLN A 280 -26.62 -19.33 -7.53
C GLN A 280 -25.51 -18.56 -8.26
N ALA A 281 -25.29 -17.28 -7.92
CA ALA A 281 -24.19 -16.49 -8.49
C ALA A 281 -22.81 -17.08 -8.14
N LYS A 282 -22.60 -17.46 -6.87
CA LYS A 282 -21.36 -18.12 -6.44
C LYS A 282 -21.11 -19.47 -7.15
N GLN A 283 -22.16 -20.25 -7.41
CA GLN A 283 -22.01 -21.52 -8.15
C GLN A 283 -21.59 -21.30 -9.60
N ARG A 284 -22.06 -20.24 -10.25
CA ARG A 284 -21.64 -19.90 -11.63
C ARG A 284 -20.19 -19.45 -11.71
N GLU A 285 -19.73 -18.61 -10.78
CA GLU A 285 -18.32 -18.20 -10.71
C GLU A 285 -17.40 -19.40 -10.50
N THR A 286 -17.76 -20.32 -9.61
CA THR A 286 -17.02 -21.57 -9.40
C THR A 286 -16.98 -22.42 -10.68
N GLN A 287 -18.10 -22.56 -11.40
CA GLN A 287 -18.17 -23.36 -12.62
C GLN A 287 -17.36 -22.75 -13.77
N GLU A 288 -17.39 -21.42 -13.95
CA GLU A 288 -16.54 -20.72 -14.94
C GLU A 288 -15.06 -20.85 -14.61
N SER A 289 -14.68 -20.76 -13.33
CA SER A 289 -13.29 -20.97 -12.90
C SER A 289 -12.78 -22.38 -13.23
N TYR A 290 -13.61 -23.41 -13.06
CA TYR A 290 -13.22 -24.79 -13.44
C TYR A 290 -13.19 -25.01 -14.96
N ALA A 291 -14.09 -24.37 -15.71
CA ALA A 291 -14.09 -24.44 -17.17
C ALA A 291 -12.83 -23.80 -17.78
N LEU A 292 -12.38 -22.66 -17.24
CA LEU A 292 -11.17 -21.97 -17.70
C LEU A 292 -9.88 -22.75 -17.38
N GLN A 293 -9.88 -23.51 -16.28
CA GLN A 293 -8.73 -24.33 -15.90
C GLN A 293 -8.62 -25.62 -16.73
N ALA A 294 -9.73 -26.17 -17.22
CA ALA A 294 -9.72 -27.33 -18.11
C ALA A 294 -9.07 -27.04 -19.48
N ASP A 295 -9.23 -25.83 -20.01
CA ASP A 295 -8.59 -25.43 -21.29
C ASP A 295 -7.06 -25.29 -21.17
N ILE A 296 -6.54 -24.95 -19.97
CA ILE A 296 -5.10 -24.79 -19.74
C ILE A 296 -4.41 -26.15 -19.54
N TYR A 297 -5.10 -27.14 -18.93
CA TYR A 297 -4.53 -28.48 -18.70
C TYR A 297 -4.87 -29.52 -19.77
N GLY A 298 -5.80 -29.21 -20.68
CA GLY A 298 -6.21 -30.09 -21.79
C GLY A 298 -5.35 -29.95 -23.07
N ALA A 299 -4.57 -28.88 -23.19
CA ALA A 299 -3.60 -28.74 -24.28
C ALA A 299 -2.41 -29.68 -24.01
N LYS A 300 -2.52 -30.92 -24.50
CA LYS A 300 -1.42 -31.88 -24.59
C LYS A 300 -0.26 -31.24 -25.35
N HIS A 301 0.66 -30.61 -24.62
CA HIS A 301 1.92 -30.13 -25.16
C HIS A 301 2.71 -31.35 -25.66
N ILE A 302 2.64 -31.59 -26.97
CA ILE A 302 3.55 -32.47 -27.67
C ILE A 302 4.89 -31.73 -27.69
N TYR A 303 5.73 -31.99 -26.69
CA TYR A 303 7.12 -31.56 -26.72
C TYR A 303 7.82 -32.32 -27.85
N ALA A 304 8.00 -31.66 -28.98
CA ALA A 304 8.94 -32.09 -30.01
C ALA A 304 10.35 -31.89 -29.45
N HIS A 305 10.89 -32.91 -28.77
CA HIS A 305 12.31 -32.98 -28.46
C HIS A 305 13.08 -33.20 -29.76
N SER A 306 13.42 -32.12 -30.45
CA SER A 306 14.43 -32.16 -31.51
C SER A 306 15.80 -32.35 -30.87
N GLY A 307 16.32 -33.58 -30.93
CA GLY A 307 17.74 -33.94 -30.92
C GLY A 307 18.64 -33.18 -29.95
N PHE A 308 18.57 -33.50 -28.66
CA PHE A 308 19.67 -33.23 -27.75
C PHE A 308 20.71 -34.33 -27.92
N VAL A 309 21.79 -34.04 -28.63
CA VAL A 309 23.00 -34.87 -28.63
C VAL A 309 23.60 -34.79 -27.24
N PRO A 310 23.82 -35.91 -26.52
CA PRO A 310 24.48 -35.89 -25.23
C PRO A 310 25.88 -35.31 -25.43
N SER A 311 26.15 -34.13 -24.85
CA SER A 311 27.54 -33.72 -24.62
C SER A 311 28.09 -34.64 -23.53
N GLU A 312 28.97 -35.55 -23.93
CA GLU A 312 29.78 -36.33 -23.00
C GLU A 312 30.53 -35.35 -22.09
N LEU A 313 30.23 -35.42 -20.79
CA LEU A 313 30.97 -34.70 -19.76
C LEU A 313 32.43 -35.10 -19.83
N SER A 314 33.33 -34.11 -19.84
CA SER A 314 34.76 -34.35 -19.81
C SER A 314 35.14 -35.26 -18.63
N PRO A 315 36.11 -36.17 -18.81
CA PRO A 315 36.51 -37.12 -17.78
C PRO A 315 36.86 -36.39 -16.48
N ILE A 316 36.23 -36.88 -15.40
CA ILE A 316 36.40 -36.42 -14.01
C ILE A 316 37.89 -36.29 -13.71
N SER A 317 38.32 -35.06 -13.43
CA SER A 317 39.66 -34.80 -12.92
C SER A 317 39.80 -35.50 -11.56
N PRO A 318 40.94 -36.17 -11.27
CA PRO A 318 41.16 -36.79 -9.98
C PRO A 318 41.04 -35.75 -8.86
N PRO A 319 40.54 -36.14 -7.67
CA PRO A 319 40.29 -35.23 -6.57
C PRO A 319 41.57 -34.49 -6.20
N ALA A 320 41.53 -33.16 -6.23
CA ALA A 320 42.59 -32.33 -5.70
C ALA A 320 42.64 -32.53 -4.18
N GLU A 321 43.74 -33.08 -3.68
CA GLU A 321 44.00 -33.19 -2.24
C GLU A 321 44.08 -31.78 -1.64
N LEU A 322 43.11 -31.47 -0.78
CA LEU A 322 43.13 -30.26 0.04
C LEU A 322 44.28 -30.36 1.06
N PRO A 323 45.13 -29.34 1.19
CA PRO A 323 46.19 -29.32 2.19
C PRO A 323 45.58 -29.43 3.60
N SER A 324 46.21 -30.30 4.41
CA SER A 324 45.78 -30.62 5.78
C SER A 324 45.53 -29.35 6.62
N PRO A 325 44.47 -29.35 7.45
CA PRO A 325 44.19 -28.24 8.35
C PRO A 325 45.34 -28.06 9.34
N HIS A 326 45.93 -26.87 9.36
CA HIS A 326 46.89 -26.46 10.37
C HIS A 326 46.31 -26.63 11.78
N PRO A 327 47.13 -27.04 12.76
CA PRO A 327 46.67 -27.21 14.14
C PRO A 327 46.15 -25.90 14.71
N PHE A 328 44.94 -25.98 15.28
CA PHE A 328 44.27 -24.93 16.03
C PHE A 328 45.24 -24.25 17.00
N ARG A 329 45.51 -22.97 16.75
CA ARG A 329 46.22 -22.10 17.68
C ARG A 329 45.18 -21.60 18.70
N SER A 330 45.29 -22.10 19.92
CA SER A 330 44.50 -21.67 21.07
C SER A 330 44.58 -20.14 21.23
N PRO A 331 43.46 -19.40 21.35
CA PRO A 331 43.49 -17.98 21.65
C PRO A 331 44.00 -17.76 23.07
N SER A 332 45.19 -17.15 23.17
CA SER A 332 45.71 -16.60 24.40
C SER A 332 44.80 -15.49 24.93
N GLU A 333 44.58 -15.57 26.23
CA GLU A 333 44.05 -14.60 27.18
C GLU A 333 43.93 -13.14 26.69
N LEU A 334 42.70 -12.64 26.71
CA LEU A 334 42.39 -11.20 26.67
C LEU A 334 42.70 -10.59 28.04
N PRO A 335 43.41 -9.44 28.10
CA PRO A 335 43.67 -8.76 29.36
C PRO A 335 42.42 -8.07 29.91
N LEU A 336 42.35 -8.13 31.23
CA LEU A 336 41.34 -7.58 32.13
C LEU A 336 41.07 -6.08 31.89
N SER A 337 39.81 -5.72 32.08
CA SER A 337 39.23 -4.38 31.95
C SER A 337 39.91 -3.31 32.81
N GLU A 338 40.28 -2.20 32.18
CA GLU A 338 40.61 -0.95 32.88
C GLU A 338 39.32 -0.09 32.96
N THR A 339 38.73 -0.07 34.16
CA THR A 339 37.54 0.73 34.48
C THR A 339 37.95 2.19 34.67
N LYS A 340 37.79 2.99 33.62
CA LYS A 340 38.00 4.44 33.71
C LYS A 340 36.75 5.10 34.31
N SER A 341 36.87 5.48 35.57
CA SER A 341 35.88 6.22 36.34
C SER A 341 35.64 7.62 35.77
N LEU A 342 34.37 7.95 35.53
CA LEU A 342 33.92 9.28 35.13
C LEU A 342 33.65 10.13 36.40
N PRO A 343 34.07 11.41 36.44
CA PRO A 343 33.86 12.25 37.60
C PRO A 343 32.42 12.76 37.69
N ARG A 344 31.90 12.65 38.91
CA ARG A 344 30.62 13.13 39.42
C ARG A 344 30.56 14.66 39.34
N LEU A 345 29.75 15.20 38.42
CA LEU A 345 29.43 16.62 38.37
C LEU A 345 28.43 16.93 39.51
N LEU A 346 28.93 17.62 40.52
CA LEU A 346 28.18 18.19 41.63
C LEU A 346 27.38 19.41 41.14
N THR A 347 26.06 19.35 41.35
CA THR A 347 25.14 20.48 41.33
C THR A 347 25.29 21.29 42.63
N GLN A 348 25.63 22.57 42.50
CA GLN A 348 25.34 23.67 43.44
C GLN A 348 24.82 24.79 42.52
N GLY A 349 23.54 25.16 42.54
CA GLY A 349 22.92 26.15 43.45
C GLY A 349 23.16 27.58 42.92
N PRO A 350 22.35 28.60 43.24
CA PRO A 350 21.12 28.64 44.05
C PRO A 350 19.81 28.69 43.24
#